data_AF-A0A4R0PAN3-F1
#
_entry.id   AF-A0A4R0PAN3-F1
#
_cell.length_a   1.000
_cell.length_b   1.000
_cell.length_c   1.000
_cell.angle_alpha   90.00
_cell.angle_beta   90.00
_cell.angle_gamma   90.00
#
_symmetry.space_group_name_H-M   'P 1'
#
loop_
_entity.id
_entity.type
_entity.pdbx_description
1 polymer ?
#
loop_
_entity_poly.entity_id
_entity_poly.type
_entity_poly.pdbx_seq_one_letter_code
_entity_poly.pdbx_strand_id
1 'polypeptide(L)'
;MENEAVWAVLTLVALCLLFYGPWQDVCTDYARQVMFEKRDALFDMGVRGEIDLGSPQYRTIRSSLEKGIRFAHELTLPRFLLFRWNLRRTNLKRSESALFDAIAMIENPETRRNVTRLVGEAQLALILMAMAKSPLTVVISIVGALLIKFRNGFKKWIREAVQPLAEMVQIEAEYAPSSVSDSYVS
;
A
#
# COMPACT_ATOMS: atom_id res chain seq x y z
N MET A 1 -38.21 -21.35 -13.48
CA MET A 1 -38.18 -19.88 -13.37
C MET A 1 -38.16 -19.37 -11.93
N GLU A 2 -39.15 -19.61 -11.05
CA GLU A 2 -39.12 -19.06 -9.67
C GLU A 2 -37.93 -19.55 -8.83
N ASN A 3 -37.60 -20.85 -8.90
CA ASN A 3 -36.47 -21.42 -8.15
C ASN A 3 -35.10 -20.89 -8.63
N GLU A 4 -34.94 -20.60 -9.92
CA GLU A 4 -33.68 -20.10 -10.49
C GLU A 4 -33.35 -18.70 -9.97
N ALA A 5 -34.38 -17.84 -9.84
CA ALA A 5 -34.21 -16.51 -9.26
C ALA A 5 -33.77 -16.58 -7.79
N VAL A 6 -34.35 -17.50 -7.01
CA VAL A 6 -33.95 -17.72 -5.61
C VAL A 6 -32.50 -18.17 -5.51
N TRP A 7 -32.08 -19.14 -6.33
CA TRP A 7 -30.69 -19.61 -6.34
C TRP A 7 -29.71 -18.51 -6.77
N ALA A 8 -30.08 -17.68 -7.75
CA ALA A 8 -29.25 -16.55 -8.18
C ALA A 8 -29.06 -15.52 -7.06
N VAL A 9 -30.13 -15.18 -6.34
CA VAL A 9 -30.06 -14.25 -5.20
C VAL A 9 -29.21 -14.84 -4.07
N LEU A 10 -29.42 -16.11 -3.70
CA LEU A 10 -28.62 -16.77 -2.67
C LEU A 10 -27.13 -16.82 -3.04
N THR A 11 -26.82 -17.12 -4.31
CA THR A 11 -25.43 -17.13 -4.80
C THR A 11 -24.81 -15.73 -4.71
N LEU A 12 -25.55 -14.69 -5.10
CA LEU A 12 -25.09 -13.32 -5.02
C LEU A 12 -24.83 -12.89 -3.56
N VAL A 13 -25.73 -13.25 -2.64
CA VAL A 13 -25.58 -12.97 -1.20
C VAL A 13 -24.35 -13.69 -0.65
N ALA A 14 -24.19 -14.98 -0.94
CA ALA A 14 -23.03 -15.75 -0.50
C ALA A 14 -21.71 -15.16 -1.03
N LEU A 15 -21.70 -14.71 -2.29
CA LEU A 15 -20.53 -14.09 -2.91
C LEU A 15 -20.21 -12.73 -2.28
N CYS A 16 -21.23 -11.92 -1.96
CA CYS A 16 -21.07 -10.70 -1.20
C CYS A 16 -20.49 -10.98 0.20
N LEU A 17 -21.02 -11.96 0.94
CA LEU A 17 -20.52 -12.31 2.27
C LEU A 17 -19.06 -12.78 2.23
N LEU A 18 -18.70 -13.60 1.23
CA LEU A 18 -17.34 -14.07 1.04
C LEU A 18 -16.38 -12.89 0.72
N PHE A 19 -16.80 -11.99 -0.16
CA PHE A 19 -15.96 -10.89 -0.63
C PHE A 19 -15.79 -9.78 0.42
N TYR A 20 -16.84 -9.48 1.18
CA TYR A 20 -16.80 -8.43 2.21
C TYR A 20 -16.37 -8.93 3.59
N GLY A 21 -16.36 -10.25 3.83
CA GLY A 21 -15.82 -10.86 5.05
C GLY A 21 -14.39 -11.38 4.83
N PRO A 22 -14.20 -12.70 4.73
CA PRO A 22 -12.89 -13.35 4.81
C PRO A 22 -11.89 -12.89 3.73
N TRP A 23 -12.37 -12.52 2.53
CA TRP A 23 -11.48 -12.03 1.48
C TRP A 23 -10.74 -10.73 1.89
N GLN A 24 -11.41 -9.83 2.60
CA GLN A 24 -10.79 -8.59 3.06
C GLN A 24 -9.70 -8.84 4.10
N ASP A 25 -9.91 -9.83 4.98
CA ASP A 25 -8.95 -10.22 6.01
C ASP A 25 -7.71 -10.83 5.35
N VAL A 26 -7.90 -11.79 4.43
CA VAL A 26 -6.81 -12.42 3.67
C VAL A 26 -5.97 -11.37 2.93
N CYS A 27 -6.62 -10.41 2.26
CA CYS A 27 -5.91 -9.32 1.59
C CYS A 27 -5.07 -8.49 2.57
N THR A 28 -5.62 -8.19 3.75
CA THR A 28 -4.94 -7.41 4.80
C THR A 28 -3.75 -8.14 5.38
N ASP A 29 -3.93 -9.40 5.73
CA ASP A 29 -2.88 -10.23 6.30
C ASP A 29 -1.75 -10.46 5.30
N TYR A 30 -2.06 -10.65 4.01
CA TYR A 30 -1.05 -10.73 2.96
C TYR A 30 -0.21 -9.46 2.88
N ALA A 31 -0.83 -8.27 2.80
CA ALA A 31 -0.08 -7.02 2.75
C ALA A 31 0.75 -6.78 4.01
N ARG A 32 0.20 -7.11 5.18
CA ARG A 32 0.90 -7.03 6.46
C ARG A 32 2.13 -7.94 6.47
N GLN A 33 2.00 -9.19 6.00
CA GLN A 33 3.10 -10.14 5.91
C GLN A 33 4.22 -9.61 5.00
N VAL A 34 3.88 -9.15 3.80
CA VAL A 34 4.89 -8.58 2.88
C VAL A 34 5.62 -7.41 3.55
N MET A 35 4.90 -6.51 4.22
CA MET A 35 5.53 -5.37 4.91
C MET A 35 6.47 -5.81 6.05
N PHE A 36 6.10 -6.85 6.81
CA PHE A 36 6.99 -7.43 7.83
C PHE A 36 8.25 -8.02 7.21
N GLU A 37 8.12 -8.80 6.13
CA GLU A 37 9.27 -9.36 5.41
C GLU A 37 10.22 -8.27 4.90
N LYS A 38 9.68 -7.16 4.37
CA LYS A 38 10.49 -6.02 3.93
C LYS A 38 11.15 -5.30 5.10
N ARG A 39 10.46 -5.11 6.22
CA ARG A 39 11.06 -4.53 7.43
C ARG A 39 12.21 -5.38 7.96
N ASP A 40 12.05 -6.70 7.96
CA ASP A 40 13.07 -7.62 8.45
C ASP A 40 14.28 -7.63 7.50
N ALA A 41 14.05 -7.62 6.18
CA ALA A 41 15.13 -7.45 5.20
C ALA A 41 15.89 -6.12 5.36
N LEU A 42 15.22 -5.03 5.73
CA LEU A 42 15.87 -3.75 6.05
C LEU A 42 16.72 -3.85 7.33
N PHE A 43 16.25 -4.58 8.34
CA PHE A 43 17.02 -4.85 9.56
C PHE A 43 18.28 -5.68 9.24
N ASP A 44 18.16 -6.71 8.42
CA ASP A 44 19.29 -7.55 7.99
C ASP A 44 20.36 -6.72 7.26
N MET A 45 19.96 -5.75 6.43
CA MET A 45 20.89 -4.80 5.80
C MET A 45 21.66 -4.00 6.86
N GLY A 46 20.99 -3.61 7.95
CA GLY A 46 21.63 -2.90 9.05
C GLY A 46 22.59 -3.77 9.85
N VAL A 47 22.25 -5.04 10.08
CA VAL A 47 23.14 -6.01 10.73
C VAL A 47 24.39 -6.30 9.89
N ARG A 48 24.26 -6.32 8.55
CA ARG A 48 25.40 -6.46 7.62
C ARG A 48 26.28 -5.21 7.52
N GLY A 49 25.89 -4.10 8.16
CA GLY A 49 26.63 -2.84 8.10
C GLY A 49 26.40 -2.04 6.82
N GLU A 50 25.40 -2.40 6.00
CA GLU A 50 25.08 -1.65 4.77
C GLU A 50 24.38 -0.31 5.07
N ILE A 51 23.70 -0.23 6.22
CA ILE A 51 23.06 0.97 6.76
C ILE A 51 23.28 1.00 8.28
N ASP A 52 23.62 2.16 8.85
CA ASP A 52 23.73 2.29 10.29
C ASP A 52 22.34 2.23 10.95
N LEU A 53 22.13 1.28 11.86
CA LEU A 53 20.90 1.11 12.64
C LEU A 53 20.62 2.32 13.55
N GLY A 54 21.67 3.08 13.93
CA GLY A 54 21.57 4.31 14.70
C GLY A 54 21.23 5.55 13.85
N SER A 55 21.27 5.42 12.52
CA SER A 55 21.10 6.55 11.61
C SER A 55 19.66 7.09 11.60
N PRO A 56 19.47 8.41 11.41
CA PRO A 56 18.14 8.98 11.25
C PRO A 56 17.42 8.40 10.03
N GLN A 57 18.13 8.06 8.95
CA GLN A 57 17.56 7.49 7.74
C GLN A 57 16.93 6.12 8.01
N TYR A 58 17.66 5.23 8.69
CA TYR A 58 17.16 3.91 9.07
C TYR A 58 15.89 4.03 9.93
N ARG A 59 15.90 4.92 10.94
CA ARG A 59 14.74 5.15 11.81
C ARG A 59 13.52 5.65 11.03
N THR A 60 13.71 6.59 10.12
CA THR A 60 12.62 7.11 9.28
C THR A 60 12.05 6.03 8.37
N ILE A 61 12.90 5.24 7.71
CA ILE A 61 12.45 4.16 6.81
C ILE A 61 11.69 3.09 7.60
N ARG A 62 12.24 2.65 8.73
CA ARG A 62 11.60 1.67 9.62
C ARG A 62 10.25 2.18 10.13
N SER A 63 10.18 3.44 10.57
CA SER A 63 8.95 4.07 11.04
C SER A 63 7.90 4.13 9.94
N SER A 64 8.30 4.45 8.70
CA SER A 64 7.37 4.46 7.56
C SER A 64 6.80 3.06 7.26
N LEU A 65 7.64 2.02 7.27
CA LEU A 65 7.16 0.63 7.11
C LEU A 65 6.21 0.23 8.24
N GLU A 66 6.52 0.61 9.48
CA GLU A 66 5.67 0.34 10.64
C GLU A 66 4.31 1.04 10.54
N LYS A 67 4.30 2.31 10.12
CA LYS A 67 3.06 3.04 9.82
C LYS A 67 2.29 2.32 8.73
N GLY A 68 2.93 1.90 7.64
CA GLY A 68 2.26 1.14 6.57
C GLY A 68 1.64 -0.18 7.05
N ILE A 69 2.30 -0.89 7.97
CA ILE A 69 1.74 -2.10 8.62
C ILE A 69 0.48 -1.77 9.41
N ARG A 70 0.52 -0.69 10.22
CA ARG A 70 -0.66 -0.24 10.98
C ARG A 70 -1.76 0.20 10.05
N PHE A 71 -1.48 0.97 9.01
CA PHE A 71 -2.49 1.51 8.09
C PHE A 71 -2.98 0.51 7.04
N ALA A 72 -2.35 -0.66 6.89
CA ALA A 72 -2.75 -1.65 5.90
C ALA A 72 -4.25 -2.02 5.97
N HIS A 73 -4.82 -2.12 7.17
CA HIS A 73 -6.24 -2.44 7.35
C HIS A 73 -7.17 -1.25 7.06
N GLU A 74 -6.71 -0.04 7.32
CA GLU A 74 -7.41 1.23 7.13
C GLU A 74 -7.36 1.75 5.69
N LEU A 75 -6.43 1.26 4.89
CA LEU A 75 -6.26 1.58 3.48
C LEU A 75 -7.40 0.97 2.68
N THR A 76 -8.38 1.81 2.37
CA THR A 76 -9.47 1.50 1.45
C THR A 76 -9.44 2.49 0.29
N LEU A 77 -9.77 2.01 -0.91
CA LEU A 77 -9.81 2.84 -2.13
C LEU A 77 -10.61 4.15 -2.01
N PRO A 78 -11.77 4.20 -1.31
CA PRO A 78 -12.49 5.44 -1.09
C PRO A 78 -11.67 6.45 -0.27
N ARG A 79 -10.95 5.98 0.75
CA ARG A 79 -10.09 6.82 1.59
C ARG A 79 -8.91 7.36 0.79
N PHE A 80 -8.32 6.51 -0.05
CA PHE A 80 -7.27 6.91 -1.00
C PHE A 80 -7.77 7.98 -2.00
N LEU A 81 -8.98 7.83 -2.54
CA LEU A 81 -9.59 8.80 -3.45
C LEU A 81 -9.93 10.13 -2.75
N LEU A 82 -10.46 10.06 -1.52
CA LEU A 82 -10.73 11.23 -0.69
C LEU A 82 -9.45 11.97 -0.35
N PHE A 83 -8.39 11.24 0.02
CA PHE A 83 -7.08 11.82 0.31
C PHE A 83 -6.50 12.51 -0.94
N ARG A 84 -6.55 11.85 -2.11
CA ARG A 84 -6.15 12.45 -3.39
C ARG A 84 -6.96 13.71 -3.73
N TRP A 85 -8.26 13.70 -3.48
CA TRP A 85 -9.09 14.88 -3.71
C TRP A 85 -8.71 16.01 -2.74
N ASN A 86 -8.50 15.69 -1.46
CA ASN A 86 -8.13 16.67 -0.45
C ASN A 86 -6.75 17.28 -0.75
N LEU A 87 -5.74 16.46 -1.10
CA LEU A 87 -4.41 16.89 -1.54
C LEU A 87 -4.41 17.81 -2.76
N ARG A 88 -5.37 17.64 -3.69
CA ARG A 88 -5.52 18.55 -4.83
C ARG A 88 -6.11 19.90 -4.44
N ARG A 89 -6.86 19.97 -3.34
CA ARG A 89 -7.52 21.19 -2.85
C ARG A 89 -6.66 21.95 -1.84
N THR A 90 -6.04 21.25 -0.92
CA THR A 90 -5.06 21.82 -0.02
C THR A 90 -3.77 21.95 -0.81
N ASN A 91 -3.33 23.16 -1.10
CA ASN A 91 -2.03 23.49 -1.70
C ASN A 91 -0.87 23.15 -0.74
N LEU A 92 -1.00 22.06 0.03
CA LEU A 92 0.05 21.40 0.77
C LEU A 92 1.12 21.11 -0.28
N LYS A 93 2.11 22.00 -0.35
CA LYS A 93 3.33 21.80 -1.12
C LYS A 93 3.68 20.35 -0.91
N ARG A 94 3.83 19.62 -2.02
CA ARG A 94 4.35 18.26 -2.12
C ARG A 94 5.55 18.19 -1.17
N SER A 95 5.31 17.86 0.09
CA SER A 95 6.37 17.66 1.05
C SER A 95 7.05 16.46 0.46
N GLU A 96 8.28 16.65 -0.02
CA GLU A 96 9.15 15.54 -0.34
C GLU A 96 9.00 14.57 0.83
N SER A 97 8.52 13.36 0.55
CA SER A 97 8.07 12.50 1.64
C SER A 97 9.31 12.15 2.45
N ALA A 98 9.19 12.24 3.77
CA ALA A 98 10.35 12.13 4.65
C ALA A 98 11.09 10.80 4.42
N LEU A 99 10.36 9.76 3.99
CA LEU A 99 10.94 8.49 3.59
C LEU A 99 11.74 8.57 2.27
N PHE A 100 11.32 9.26 1.21
CA PHE A 100 12.16 9.39 0.00
C PHE A 100 13.42 10.21 0.26
N ASP A 101 13.32 11.26 1.07
CA ASP A 101 14.49 12.06 1.47
C ASP A 101 15.47 11.23 2.30
N ALA A 102 14.95 10.45 3.26
CA ALA A 102 15.77 9.54 4.05
C ALA A 102 16.50 8.51 3.17
N ILE A 103 15.85 7.99 2.13
CA ILE A 103 16.48 7.10 1.15
C ILE A 103 17.55 7.86 0.35
N ALA A 104 17.26 9.07 -0.12
CA ALA A 104 18.18 9.87 -0.92
C ALA A 104 19.48 10.21 -0.17
N MET A 105 19.40 10.37 1.16
CA MET A 105 20.52 10.63 2.05
C MET A 105 21.43 9.41 2.32
N ILE A 106 21.09 8.21 1.84
CA ILE A 106 21.96 7.02 2.01
C ILE A 106 23.19 7.17 1.11
N GLU A 107 24.37 7.23 1.73
CA GLU A 107 25.66 7.45 1.04
C GLU A 107 25.92 6.40 -0.06
N ASN A 108 25.85 5.11 0.28
CA ASN A 108 26.11 4.04 -0.66
C ASN A 108 24.98 3.92 -1.71
N PRO A 109 25.27 4.11 -3.01
CA PRO A 109 24.26 4.06 -4.07
C PRO A 109 23.66 2.66 -4.27
N GLU A 110 24.38 1.59 -3.94
CA GLU A 110 23.88 0.23 -4.02
C GLU A 110 22.88 -0.05 -2.90
N THR A 111 23.23 0.27 -1.64
CA THR A 111 22.33 0.22 -0.49
C THR A 111 21.06 1.03 -0.78
N ARG A 112 21.22 2.25 -1.31
CA ARG A 112 20.11 3.14 -1.66
C ARG A 112 19.13 2.49 -2.63
N ARG A 113 19.63 1.86 -3.69
CA ARG A 113 18.80 1.14 -4.68
C ARG A 113 18.09 -0.04 -4.05
N ASN A 114 18.77 -0.81 -3.20
CA ASN A 114 18.19 -1.94 -2.49
C ASN A 114 17.06 -1.51 -1.55
N VAL A 115 17.28 -0.45 -0.76
CA VAL A 115 16.25 0.12 0.11
C VAL A 115 15.08 0.67 -0.70
N THR A 116 15.35 1.39 -1.79
CA THR A 116 14.29 1.94 -2.67
C THR A 116 13.42 0.83 -3.23
N ARG A 117 14.04 -0.27 -3.70
CA ARG A 117 13.32 -1.43 -4.22
C ARG A 117 12.48 -2.09 -3.13
N LEU A 118 13.05 -2.29 -1.94
CA LEU A 118 12.38 -2.91 -0.81
C LEU A 118 11.14 -2.10 -0.37
N VAL A 119 11.29 -0.78 -0.24
CA VAL A 119 10.20 0.14 0.12
C VAL A 119 9.14 0.17 -0.98
N GLY A 120 9.56 0.22 -2.25
CA GLY A 120 8.64 0.20 -3.40
C GLY A 120 7.85 -1.10 -3.50
N GLU A 121 8.47 -2.25 -3.24
CA GLU A 121 7.78 -3.55 -3.18
C GLU A 121 6.74 -3.59 -2.05
N ALA A 122 7.07 -3.02 -0.89
CA ALA A 122 6.18 -2.93 0.26
C ALA A 122 4.94 -2.06 -0.05
N GLN A 123 5.15 -0.89 -0.65
CA GLN A 123 4.07 0.02 -1.05
C GLN A 123 3.20 -0.55 -2.17
N LEU A 124 3.83 -1.21 -3.14
CA LEU A 124 3.12 -1.88 -4.22
C LEU A 124 2.19 -2.97 -3.65
N ALA A 125 2.63 -3.72 -2.63
CA ALA A 125 1.78 -4.70 -1.96
C ALA A 125 0.55 -4.05 -1.29
N LEU A 126 0.73 -2.91 -0.60
CA LEU A 126 -0.38 -2.15 -0.01
C LEU A 126 -1.39 -1.66 -1.07
N ILE A 127 -0.90 -1.18 -2.22
CA ILE A 127 -1.76 -0.70 -3.31
C ILE A 127 -2.52 -1.86 -3.96
N LEU A 128 -1.82 -2.96 -4.28
CA LEU A 128 -2.44 -4.15 -4.84
C LEU A 128 -3.54 -4.68 -3.92
N MET A 129 -3.27 -4.71 -2.61
CA MET A 129 -4.25 -5.09 -1.59
C MET A 129 -5.45 -4.14 -1.55
N ALA A 130 -5.21 -2.83 -1.54
CA ALA A 130 -6.29 -1.84 -1.52
C ALA A 130 -7.20 -1.96 -2.75
N MET A 131 -6.61 -2.28 -3.92
CA MET A 131 -7.38 -2.57 -5.14
C MET A 131 -8.13 -3.91 -5.07
N ALA A 132 -7.52 -4.95 -4.52
CA ALA A 132 -8.12 -6.27 -4.35
C ALA A 132 -9.31 -6.27 -3.37
N LYS A 133 -9.31 -5.35 -2.40
CA LYS A 133 -10.41 -5.16 -1.44
C LYS A 133 -11.68 -4.56 -2.03
N SER A 134 -11.61 -3.85 -3.16
CA SER A 134 -12.79 -3.20 -3.74
C SER A 134 -13.38 -4.09 -4.84
N PRO A 135 -14.63 -4.58 -4.69
CA PRO A 135 -15.22 -5.50 -5.65
C PRO A 135 -15.44 -4.85 -7.01
N LEU A 136 -15.78 -3.55 -7.02
CA LEU A 136 -15.90 -2.79 -8.26
C LEU A 136 -14.57 -2.71 -9.00
N THR A 137 -13.46 -2.48 -8.28
CA THR A 137 -12.14 -2.48 -8.92
C THR A 137 -11.74 -3.87 -9.36
N VAL A 138 -12.06 -4.94 -8.62
CA VAL A 138 -11.80 -6.31 -9.10
C VAL A 138 -12.55 -6.59 -10.40
N VAL A 139 -13.83 -6.23 -10.50
CA VAL A 139 -14.62 -6.38 -11.72
C VAL A 139 -14.03 -5.54 -12.87
N ILE A 140 -13.72 -4.27 -12.63
CA ILE A 140 -13.08 -3.39 -13.62
C ILE A 140 -11.71 -3.92 -14.03
N SER A 141 -10.93 -4.47 -13.09
CA SER A 141 -9.60 -5.04 -13.33
C SER A 141 -9.68 -6.30 -14.17
N ILE A 142 -10.67 -7.17 -13.92
CA ILE A 142 -10.90 -8.39 -14.71
C ILE A 142 -11.31 -8.00 -16.13
N VAL A 143 -12.27 -7.07 -16.28
CA VAL A 143 -12.71 -6.57 -17.59
C VAL A 143 -11.54 -5.89 -18.33
N GLY A 144 -10.80 -5.01 -17.64
CA GLY A 144 -9.62 -4.34 -18.18
C GLY A 144 -8.51 -5.32 -18.55
N ALA A 145 -8.23 -6.34 -17.73
CA ALA A 145 -7.26 -7.38 -18.02
C ALA A 145 -7.68 -8.21 -19.24
N LEU A 146 -8.97 -8.54 -19.40
CA LEU A 146 -9.47 -9.22 -20.60
C LEU A 146 -9.27 -8.36 -21.87
N LEU A 147 -9.55 -7.05 -21.78
CA LEU A 147 -9.33 -6.10 -22.88
C LEU A 147 -7.84 -5.88 -23.20
N ILE A 148 -6.96 -5.87 -22.19
CA ILE A 148 -5.51 -5.67 -22.34
C ILE A 148 -4.79 -6.96 -22.73
N LYS A 149 -5.29 -8.14 -22.34
CA LYS A 149 -4.77 -9.44 -22.80
C LYS A 149 -5.01 -9.62 -24.30
N PHE A 150 -6.04 -8.98 -24.85
CA PHE A 150 -6.22 -8.76 -26.28
C PHE A 150 -5.14 -7.84 -26.92
N ARG A 151 -4.35 -7.13 -26.11
CA ARG A 151 -3.40 -6.08 -26.53
C ARG A 151 -2.04 -6.19 -25.80
N ASN A 152 -1.53 -7.40 -25.53
CA ASN A 152 -0.14 -7.75 -25.11
C ASN A 152 0.65 -6.84 -24.11
N GLY A 153 -0.01 -6.01 -23.28
CA GLY A 153 0.66 -4.90 -22.56
C GLY A 153 0.55 -4.87 -21.03
N PHE A 154 0.00 -5.91 -20.40
CA PHE A 154 -0.45 -5.86 -18.99
C PHE A 154 0.64 -5.52 -17.96
N LYS A 155 1.84 -6.10 -18.08
CA LYS A 155 2.94 -5.86 -17.12
C LYS A 155 3.48 -4.44 -17.16
N LYS A 156 3.51 -3.81 -18.34
CA LYS A 156 4.01 -2.43 -18.51
C LYS A 156 3.01 -1.43 -17.91
N TRP A 157 1.73 -1.66 -18.14
CA TRP A 157 0.66 -0.81 -17.63
C TRP A 157 0.56 -0.82 -16.09
N ILE A 158 0.67 -1.99 -15.44
CA ILE A 158 0.67 -2.06 -13.95
C ILE A 158 1.81 -1.21 -13.38
N ARG A 159 3.01 -1.28 -13.96
CA ARG A 159 4.18 -0.56 -13.44
C ARG A 159 4.01 0.96 -13.57
N GLU A 160 3.47 1.42 -14.70
CA GLU A 160 3.21 2.85 -14.97
C GLU A 160 2.04 3.39 -14.12
N ALA A 161 1.01 2.59 -13.85
CA ALA A 161 -0.14 3.01 -13.03
C ALA A 161 0.14 3.02 -11.52
N VAL A 162 1.00 2.10 -11.03
CA VAL A 162 1.25 1.92 -9.59
C VAL A 162 2.28 2.89 -9.03
N GLN A 163 3.26 3.35 -9.82
CA GLN A 163 4.28 4.32 -9.36
C GLN A 163 3.70 5.61 -8.74
N PRO A 164 2.76 6.33 -9.38
CA PRO A 164 2.20 7.54 -8.78
C PRO A 164 1.34 7.25 -7.55
N LEU A 165 0.79 6.03 -7.42
CA LEU A 165 0.00 5.63 -6.27
C LEU A 165 0.90 5.34 -5.05
N ALA A 166 2.10 4.80 -5.27
CA ALA A 166 3.06 4.46 -4.22
C ALA A 166 3.51 5.71 -3.44
N GLU A 167 3.86 6.78 -4.16
CA GLU A 167 4.20 8.07 -3.56
C GLU A 167 3.04 8.63 -2.71
N MET A 168 1.79 8.41 -3.11
CA MET A 168 0.62 8.93 -2.40
C MET A 168 0.28 8.13 -1.14
N VAL A 169 0.36 6.79 -1.19
CA VAL A 169 0.13 5.93 -0.02
C VAL A 169 1.10 6.28 1.11
N GLN A 170 2.34 6.60 0.73
CA GLN A 170 3.37 7.00 1.66
C GLN A 170 3.08 8.34 2.32
N ILE A 171 2.63 9.34 1.56
CA ILE A 171 2.17 10.62 2.10
C ILE A 171 0.98 10.38 3.04
N GLU A 172 0.02 9.54 2.68
CA GLU A 172 -1.13 9.24 3.56
C GLU A 172 -0.69 8.61 4.89
N ALA A 173 0.23 7.64 4.85
CA ALA A 173 0.79 7.03 6.05
C ALA A 173 1.57 8.02 6.93
N GLU A 174 2.21 9.03 6.33
CA GLU A 174 2.94 10.08 7.05
C GLU A 174 2.01 11.10 7.72
N TYR A 175 0.88 11.44 7.09
CA TYR A 175 -0.08 12.46 7.56
C TYR A 175 -1.26 11.92 8.39
N ALA A 176 -1.45 10.60 8.44
CA ALA A 176 -2.48 10.02 9.29
C ALA A 176 -2.17 10.35 10.78
N PRO A 177 -3.09 11.02 11.49
CA PRO A 177 -2.83 11.51 12.84
C PRO A 177 -2.52 10.33 13.77
N SER A 178 -1.36 10.36 14.42
CA SER A 178 -1.03 9.50 15.55
C SER A 178 -1.86 9.91 16.76
N SER A 179 -3.16 9.62 16.76
CA SER A 179 -4.10 10.01 17.80
C SER A 179 -3.92 9.26 19.14
N VAL A 180 -2.69 8.83 19.50
CA VAL A 180 -2.44 8.04 20.72
C VAL A 180 -1.23 8.50 21.56
N SER A 181 -0.49 9.57 21.22
CA SER A 181 0.65 10.01 22.07
C SER A 181 0.54 11.37 22.75
N ASP A 182 -0.40 12.24 22.36
CA ASP A 182 -0.43 13.62 22.90
C ASP A 182 -1.30 13.80 24.16
N SER A 183 -1.80 12.71 24.76
CA SER A 183 -2.58 12.76 26.01
C SER A 183 -1.78 12.44 27.29
N TYR A 184 -0.44 12.37 27.22
CA TYR A 184 0.41 12.06 28.39
C TYR A 184 1.52 13.09 28.66
N VAL A 185 1.38 14.32 28.15
CA VAL A 185 2.25 15.44 28.56
C VAL A 185 1.38 16.66 28.86
N SER A 186 0.79 16.65 30.04
CA SER A 186 0.29 17.83 30.74
C SER A 186 0.42 17.60 32.24
#